data_AF-A0A957JDC2-F1
#
_entry.id   AF-A0A957JDC2-F1
#
_cell.length_a   1.000
_cell.length_b   1.000
_cell.length_c   1.000
_cell.angle_alpha   90.00
_cell.angle_beta   90.00
_cell.angle_gamma   90.00
#
_symmetry.space_group_name_H-M   'P 1'
#
loop_
_entity.id
_entity.type
_entity.pdbx_description
1 polymer ?
#
loop_
_entity_poly.entity_id
_entity_poly.type
_entity_poly.pdbx_seq_one_letter_code
_entity_poly.pdbx_strand_id
1 'polypeptide(L)'
;MSVMTMPAGVGFKLTEEQEMIRDLARDFARNEIAPNAEHYDKTHEYPWPLIKKAQELGLTTQNIPEKYGGLGLSLLDECIVGEQLAWGCSGVSTALGANGLGMLPILIAGNEDQKQEYSQRMVDGQLCAYCVTEPEAGSD
;
A
#
# COMPACT_ATOMS: atom_id res chain seq x y z
N MET A 1 -19.67 14.21 -22.77
CA MET A 1 -19.17 15.01 -21.62
C MET A 1 -20.30 15.11 -20.61
N SER A 2 -20.38 14.12 -19.69
CA SER A 2 -21.31 14.19 -18.57
C SER A 2 -20.58 14.93 -17.44
N VAL A 3 -21.01 16.17 -17.16
CA VAL A 3 -20.53 16.89 -15.99
C VAL A 3 -21.16 16.21 -14.79
N MET A 4 -20.37 15.42 -14.07
CA MET A 4 -20.78 14.85 -12.78
C MET A 4 -20.92 16.02 -11.80
N THR A 5 -22.16 16.52 -11.66
CA THR A 5 -22.53 17.42 -10.57
C THR A 5 -22.33 16.68 -9.26
N MET A 6 -21.21 16.94 -8.59
CA MET A 6 -21.00 16.58 -7.19
C MET A 6 -22.12 17.25 -6.38
N PRO A 7 -22.94 16.50 -5.61
CA PRO A 7 -23.99 17.11 -4.81
C PRO A 7 -23.34 18.06 -3.79
N ALA A 8 -23.89 19.26 -3.64
CA ALA A 8 -23.44 20.21 -2.63
C ALA A 8 -23.79 19.64 -1.23
N GLY A 9 -22.83 18.97 -0.60
CA GLY A 9 -22.98 18.33 0.72
C GLY A 9 -21.88 17.30 1.02
N VAL A 10 -21.91 16.69 2.20
CA VAL A 10 -21.01 15.58 2.55
C VAL A 10 -21.41 14.34 1.77
N GLY A 11 -20.49 13.79 0.97
CA GLY A 11 -20.68 12.56 0.21
C GLY A 11 -19.91 11.39 0.84
N PHE A 12 -20.56 10.23 0.95
CA PHE A 12 -19.96 8.98 1.46
C PHE A 12 -19.75 7.93 0.37
N LYS A 13 -20.01 8.29 -0.89
CA LYS A 13 -19.83 7.38 -2.03
C LYS A 13 -18.38 7.45 -2.50
N LEU A 14 -17.78 6.28 -2.73
CA LEU A 14 -16.50 6.17 -3.41
C LEU A 14 -16.61 6.65 -4.86
N THR A 15 -15.51 7.17 -5.40
CA THR A 15 -15.38 7.41 -6.84
C THR A 15 -15.34 6.08 -7.59
N GLU A 16 -15.60 6.08 -8.90
CA GLU A 16 -15.48 4.87 -9.72
C GLU A 16 -14.05 4.29 -9.66
N GLU A 17 -13.03 5.15 -9.63
CA GLU A 17 -11.63 4.74 -9.45
C GLU A 17 -11.37 4.08 -8.10
N GLN A 18 -11.95 4.64 -7.03
CA GLN A 18 -11.89 4.06 -5.69
C GLN A 18 -12.62 2.71 -5.60
N GLU A 19 -13.75 2.55 -6.29
CA GLU A 19 -14.45 1.26 -6.40
C GLU A 19 -13.57 0.24 -7.14
N MET A 20 -12.93 0.63 -8.24
CA MET A 20 -12.03 -0.25 -8.99
C MET A 20 -10.81 -0.70 -8.16
N ILE A 21 -10.12 0.20 -7.46
CA ILE A 21 -8.95 -0.18 -6.66
C ILE A 21 -9.35 -1.01 -5.43
N ARG A 22 -10.52 -0.74 -4.84
CA ARG A 22 -11.10 -1.58 -3.78
C ARG A 22 -11.31 -3.00 -4.30
N ASP A 23 -11.95 -3.14 -5.45
CA ASP A 23 -12.31 -4.46 -5.99
C ASP A 23 -11.04 -5.25 -6.38
N LEU A 24 -10.04 -4.60 -6.96
CA LEU A 24 -8.72 -5.19 -7.18
C LEU A 24 -8.09 -5.74 -5.89
N ALA A 25 -8.03 -4.91 -4.84
CA ALA A 25 -7.44 -5.29 -3.57
C ALA A 25 -8.25 -6.39 -2.87
N ARG A 26 -9.58 -6.37 -2.97
CA ARG A 26 -10.49 -7.39 -2.44
C ARG A 26 -10.29 -8.73 -3.13
N ASP A 27 -10.16 -8.74 -4.45
CA ASP A 27 -9.92 -9.96 -5.22
C ASP A 27 -8.55 -10.56 -4.90
N PHE A 28 -7.50 -9.75 -4.81
CA PHE A 28 -6.20 -10.21 -4.36
C PHE A 28 -6.25 -10.77 -2.93
N ALA A 29 -6.90 -10.07 -2.00
CA ALA A 29 -7.06 -10.54 -0.63
C ALA A 29 -7.81 -11.88 -0.55
N ARG A 30 -8.88 -12.04 -1.34
CA ARG A 30 -9.72 -13.24 -1.34
C ARG A 30 -9.06 -14.45 -1.98
N ASN A 31 -8.40 -14.24 -3.12
CA ASN A 31 -7.92 -15.33 -3.96
C ASN A 31 -6.47 -15.72 -3.61
N GLU A 32 -5.68 -14.79 -3.07
CA GLU A 32 -4.25 -15.00 -2.83
C GLU A 32 -3.90 -14.95 -1.34
N ILE A 33 -4.37 -13.95 -0.60
CA ILE A 33 -3.96 -13.78 0.82
C ILE A 33 -4.71 -14.77 1.72
N ALA A 34 -6.05 -14.72 1.75
CA ALA A 34 -6.87 -15.47 2.69
C ALA A 34 -6.63 -17.00 2.66
N PRO A 35 -6.47 -17.66 1.49
CA PRO A 35 -6.18 -19.09 1.45
C PRO A 35 -4.83 -19.49 2.06
N ASN A 36 -3.88 -18.56 2.13
CA ASN A 36 -2.52 -18.81 2.62
C ASN A 36 -2.29 -18.24 4.04
N ALA A 37 -3.26 -17.51 4.60
CA ALA A 37 -3.09 -16.80 5.87
C ALA A 37 -2.71 -17.73 7.03
N GLU A 38 -3.42 -18.85 7.20
CA GLU A 38 -3.16 -19.83 8.28
C GLU A 38 -1.76 -20.47 8.15
N HIS A 39 -1.28 -20.68 6.93
CA HIS A 39 0.04 -21.24 6.69
C HIS A 39 1.15 -20.28 7.16
N TYR A 40 1.08 -19.00 6.75
CA TYR A 40 2.08 -18.01 7.15
C TYR A 40 2.03 -17.68 8.64
N ASP A 41 0.84 -17.70 9.25
CA ASP A 41 0.69 -17.57 10.69
C ASP A 41 1.42 -18.71 11.45
N LYS A 42 1.20 -19.96 11.05
CA LYS A 42 1.79 -21.13 11.74
C LYS A 42 3.30 -21.29 11.52
N THR A 43 3.79 -20.91 10.35
CA THR A 43 5.20 -21.15 9.95
C THR A 43 6.10 -19.96 10.23
N HIS A 44 5.54 -18.76 10.39
CA HIS A 44 6.26 -17.48 10.45
C HIS A 44 7.16 -17.22 9.24
N GLU A 45 6.91 -17.88 8.12
CA GLU A 45 7.62 -17.63 6.87
C GLU A 45 7.23 -16.24 6.33
N TYR A 46 8.21 -15.51 5.80
CA TYR A 46 7.92 -14.25 5.13
C TYR A 46 7.23 -14.54 3.78
N PRO A 47 6.09 -13.90 3.47
CA PRO A 47 5.21 -14.31 2.36
C PRO A 47 5.69 -13.83 0.99
N TRP A 48 6.95 -14.11 0.63
CA TRP A 48 7.60 -13.68 -0.61
C TRP A 48 6.75 -13.90 -1.88
N PRO A 49 6.05 -15.04 -2.06
CA PRO A 49 5.18 -15.21 -3.22
C PRO A 49 4.04 -14.19 -3.28
N LEU A 50 3.44 -13.84 -2.14
CA LEU A 50 2.37 -12.84 -2.07
C LEU A 50 2.93 -11.43 -2.29
N ILE A 51 4.12 -11.13 -1.74
CA ILE A 51 4.79 -9.83 -1.95
C ILE A 51 5.03 -9.59 -3.45
N LYS A 52 5.59 -10.58 -4.16
CA LYS A 52 5.88 -10.47 -5.60
C LYS A 52 4.61 -10.23 -6.43
N LYS A 53 3.54 -10.98 -6.16
CA LYS A 53 2.25 -10.75 -6.83
C LYS A 53 1.68 -9.36 -6.54
N ALA A 54 1.78 -8.89 -5.29
CA ALA A 54 1.33 -7.56 -4.93
C ALA A 54 2.14 -6.45 -5.63
N GLN A 55 3.45 -6.65 -5.82
CA GLN A 55 4.32 -5.75 -6.58
C GLN A 55 3.90 -5.67 -8.06
N GLU A 56 3.60 -6.80 -8.69
CA GLU A 56 3.09 -6.84 -10.07
C GLU A 56 1.76 -6.09 -10.24
N LEU A 57 0.95 -6.03 -9.18
CA LEU A 57 -0.31 -5.28 -9.12
C LEU A 57 -0.13 -3.80 -8.69
N GLY A 58 1.09 -3.36 -8.37
CA GLY A 58 1.39 -2.01 -7.88
C GLY A 58 0.95 -1.73 -6.43
N LEU A 59 0.53 -2.75 -5.68
CA LEU A 59 -0.03 -2.62 -4.33
C LEU A 59 1.02 -2.29 -3.26
N THR A 60 2.32 -2.26 -3.60
CA THR A 60 3.43 -1.90 -2.69
C THR A 60 4.02 -0.51 -2.93
N THR A 61 3.53 0.21 -3.94
CA THR A 61 4.05 1.52 -4.39
C THR A 61 2.94 2.55 -4.52
N GLN A 62 1.90 2.41 -3.69
CA GLN A 62 0.66 3.16 -3.75
C GLN A 62 0.87 4.66 -3.58
N ASN A 63 1.60 5.04 -2.52
CA ASN A 63 1.84 6.43 -2.13
C ASN A 63 2.96 7.11 -2.92
N ILE A 64 3.63 6.39 -3.81
CA ILE A 64 4.69 6.94 -4.65
C ILE A 64 4.03 7.71 -5.81
N PRO A 65 4.34 9.01 -6.00
CA PRO A 65 3.81 9.80 -7.10
C PRO A 65 4.09 9.18 -8.48
N GLU A 66 3.16 9.35 -9.43
CA GLU A 66 3.31 8.88 -10.81
C GLU A 66 4.61 9.37 -11.49
N LYS A 67 5.04 10.61 -11.19
CA LYS A 67 6.30 11.17 -11.71
C LYS A 67 7.55 10.37 -11.32
N TYR A 68 7.45 9.50 -10.31
CA TYR A 68 8.50 8.60 -9.87
C TYR A 68 8.16 7.12 -10.12
N GLY A 69 7.15 6.83 -10.94
CA GLY A 69 6.78 5.47 -11.37
C GLY A 69 5.82 4.72 -10.45
N GLY A 70 5.28 5.36 -9.41
CA GLY A 70 4.24 4.77 -8.56
C GLY A 70 2.82 4.99 -9.07
N LEU A 71 1.83 4.65 -8.23
CA LEU A 71 0.41 4.80 -8.58
C LEU A 71 -0.18 6.18 -8.26
N GLY A 72 0.52 7.00 -7.46
CA GLY A 72 0.04 8.34 -7.08
C GLY A 72 -1.28 8.33 -6.29
N LEU A 73 -1.59 7.24 -5.60
CA LEU A 73 -2.82 7.09 -4.84
C LEU A 73 -2.88 8.09 -3.68
N SER A 74 -4.09 8.53 -3.35
CA SER A 74 -4.31 9.37 -2.17
C SER A 74 -4.32 8.52 -0.89
N LEU A 75 -4.18 9.17 0.27
CA LEU A 75 -4.27 8.49 1.56
C LEU A 75 -5.62 7.75 1.75
N LEU A 76 -6.71 8.28 1.20
CA LEU A 76 -8.02 7.60 1.27
C LEU A 76 -7.99 6.31 0.44
N ASP A 77 -7.35 6.32 -0.72
CA ASP A 77 -7.23 5.14 -1.58
C ASP A 77 -6.32 4.08 -0.91
N GLU A 78 -5.25 4.50 -0.25
CA GLU A 78 -4.42 3.62 0.60
C GLU A 78 -5.23 2.97 1.72
N CYS A 79 -6.07 3.75 2.43
CA CYS A 79 -6.97 3.21 3.45
C CYS A 79 -7.94 2.17 2.89
N ILE A 80 -8.55 2.46 1.73
CA ILE A 80 -9.49 1.55 1.05
C ILE A 80 -8.79 0.23 0.72
N VAL A 81 -7.59 0.29 0.13
CA VAL A 81 -6.81 -0.91 -0.21
C VAL A 81 -6.38 -1.67 1.05
N GLY A 82 -5.82 -0.96 2.02
CA GLY A 82 -5.36 -1.54 3.29
C GLY A 82 -6.47 -2.31 4.00
N GLU A 83 -7.70 -1.77 4.02
CA GLU A 83 -8.86 -2.47 4.57
C GLU A 83 -9.14 -3.80 3.86
N GLN A 84 -9.06 -3.83 2.52
CA GLN A 84 -9.31 -5.06 1.77
C GLN A 84 -8.20 -6.10 1.99
N LEU A 85 -6.93 -5.68 1.98
CA LEU A 85 -5.80 -6.57 2.21
C LEU A 85 -5.81 -7.16 3.64
N ALA A 86 -6.09 -6.31 4.63
CA ALA A 86 -6.18 -6.72 6.03
C ALA A 86 -7.33 -7.69 6.29
N TRP A 87 -8.43 -7.63 5.52
CA TRP A 87 -9.48 -8.64 5.59
C TRP A 87 -8.97 -10.04 5.25
N GLY A 88 -7.99 -10.17 4.35
CA GLY A 88 -7.36 -11.45 4.02
C GLY A 88 -6.39 -11.92 5.10
N CYS A 89 -5.45 -11.05 5.49
CA CYS A 89 -4.52 -11.28 6.60
C CYS A 89 -3.85 -9.97 7.01
N SER A 90 -3.98 -9.58 8.27
CA SER A 90 -3.34 -8.35 8.79
C SER A 90 -1.81 -8.43 8.74
N GLY A 91 -1.21 -9.59 9.00
CA GLY A 91 0.26 -9.76 8.92
C GLY A 91 0.81 -9.53 7.51
N VAL A 92 0.17 -10.10 6.48
CA VAL A 92 0.53 -9.85 5.07
C VAL A 92 0.27 -8.39 4.70
N SER A 93 -0.87 -7.83 5.11
CA SER A 93 -1.19 -6.42 4.88
C SER A 93 -0.16 -5.48 5.49
N THR A 94 0.34 -5.76 6.70
CA THR A 94 1.41 -5.00 7.34
C THR A 94 2.70 -5.09 6.53
N ALA A 95 3.06 -6.28 6.05
CA ALA A 95 4.28 -6.46 5.25
C ALA A 95 4.24 -5.64 3.95
N LEU A 96 3.08 -5.58 3.28
CA LEU A 96 2.86 -4.77 2.07
C LEU A 96 2.86 -3.26 2.36
N GLY A 97 2.17 -2.84 3.43
CA GLY A 97 2.03 -1.44 3.81
C GLY A 97 3.30 -0.81 4.42
N ALA A 98 4.23 -1.62 4.94
CA ALA A 98 5.48 -1.13 5.55
C ALA A 98 6.33 -0.30 4.57
N ASN A 99 6.27 -0.60 3.27
CA ASN A 99 6.91 0.20 2.24
C ASN A 99 6.39 1.64 2.21
N GLY A 100 5.08 1.82 2.34
CA GLY A 100 4.45 3.13 2.41
C GLY A 100 4.95 3.93 3.62
N LEU A 101 5.03 3.27 4.78
CA LEU A 101 5.56 3.87 6.02
C LEU A 101 7.03 4.28 5.88
N GLY A 102 7.89 3.41 5.34
CA GLY A 102 9.32 3.69 5.18
C GLY A 102 9.62 4.76 4.12
N MET A 103 8.81 4.84 3.06
CA MET A 103 8.99 5.84 1.99
C MET A 103 8.46 7.22 2.34
N LEU A 104 7.44 7.32 3.21
CA LEU A 104 6.76 8.58 3.48
C LEU A 104 7.72 9.72 3.90
N PRO A 105 8.72 9.53 4.79
CA PRO A 105 9.69 10.58 5.12
C PRO A 105 10.46 11.12 3.90
N ILE A 106 10.85 10.23 2.97
CA ILE A 106 11.55 10.62 1.74
C ILE A 106 10.63 11.42 0.83
N LEU A 107 9.37 11.00 0.70
CA LEU A 107 8.39 11.67 -0.16
C LEU A 107 8.05 13.08 0.32
N ILE A 108 7.98 13.31 1.64
CA ILE A 108 7.59 14.62 2.19
C ILE A 108 8.78 15.55 2.46
N ALA A 109 9.97 15.02 2.76
CA ALA A 109 11.11 15.81 3.21
C ALA A 109 12.40 15.61 2.38
N GLY A 110 12.45 14.61 1.50
CA GLY A 110 13.60 14.38 0.62
C GLY A 110 13.77 15.47 -0.43
N ASN A 111 15.00 15.62 -0.91
CA ASN A 111 15.28 16.38 -2.14
C ASN A 111 14.88 15.57 -3.38
N GLU A 112 14.91 16.17 -4.58
CA GLU A 112 14.47 15.49 -5.80
C GLU A 112 15.33 14.27 -6.15
N ASP A 113 16.64 14.31 -5.93
CA ASP A 113 17.53 13.17 -6.18
C ASP A 113 17.18 11.98 -5.28
N GLN A 114 16.92 12.23 -3.99
CA GLN A 114 16.49 11.22 -3.03
C GLN A 114 15.13 10.63 -3.42
N LYS A 115 14.13 11.48 -3.73
CA LYS A 115 12.81 11.00 -4.15
C LYS A 115 12.93 10.12 -5.40
N GLN A 116 13.65 10.57 -6.42
CA GLN A 116 13.85 9.81 -7.64
C GLN A 116 14.55 8.47 -7.38
N GLU A 117 15.67 8.49 -6.67
CA GLU A 117 16.48 7.29 -6.42
C GLU A 117 15.70 6.24 -5.60
N TYR A 118 15.12 6.64 -4.48
CA TYR A 118 14.47 5.69 -3.58
C TYR A 118 13.12 5.24 -4.13
N SER A 119 12.35 6.10 -4.80
CA SER A 119 11.12 5.65 -5.47
C SER A 119 11.41 4.63 -6.57
N GLN A 120 12.47 4.82 -7.37
CA GLN A 120 12.83 3.86 -8.40
C GLN A 120 13.14 2.48 -7.81
N ARG A 121 13.87 2.42 -6.69
CA ARG A 121 14.14 1.16 -5.98
C ARG A 121 12.86 0.43 -5.57
N MET A 122 11.86 1.17 -5.09
CA MET A 122 10.57 0.58 -4.70
C MET A 122 9.78 0.08 -5.92
N VAL A 123 9.81 0.82 -7.01
CA VAL A 123 9.22 0.42 -8.30
C VAL A 123 9.90 -0.84 -8.86
N ASP A 124 11.20 -0.98 -8.65
CA ASP A 124 11.97 -2.18 -9.02
C ASP A 124 11.72 -3.38 -8.07
N GLY A 125 10.79 -3.24 -7.12
CA GLY A 125 10.37 -4.31 -6.22
C GLY A 125 11.24 -4.46 -4.96
N GLN A 126 12.02 -3.45 -4.58
CA GLN A 126 12.66 -3.46 -3.26
C GLN A 126 11.64 -3.23 -2.14
N LEU A 127 12.02 -3.66 -0.94
CA LEU A 127 11.28 -3.43 0.30
C LEU A 127 12.06 -2.47 1.18
N CYS A 128 11.36 -1.68 1.98
CA CYS A 128 11.97 -0.80 2.97
C CYS A 128 11.31 -0.94 4.34
N ALA A 129 11.94 -0.35 5.34
CA ALA A 129 11.48 -0.36 6.72
C ALA A 129 11.64 1.03 7.33
N TYR A 130 10.89 1.30 8.40
CA TYR A 130 10.98 2.54 9.16
C TYR A 130 11.58 2.25 10.54
N CYS A 131 12.81 2.71 10.76
CA CYS A 131 13.60 2.39 11.94
C CYS A 131 13.59 3.55 12.92
N VAL A 132 12.55 3.63 13.77
CA VAL A 132 12.43 4.63 14.84
C VAL A 132 12.56 4.01 16.22
N THR A 133 11.82 2.93 16.47
CA THR A 133 11.75 2.33 17.80
C THR A 133 13.10 1.73 18.21
N GLU A 134 13.52 2.06 19.43
CA GLU A 134 14.70 1.55 20.11
C GLU A 134 14.26 0.75 21.37
N PRO A 135 15.13 -0.10 21.97
CA PRO A 135 14.77 -0.87 23.17
C PRO A 135 14.21 -0.03 24.33
N GLU A 136 14.68 1.21 24.46
CA GLU A 136 14.34 2.17 25.51
C GLU A 136 13.25 3.18 25.13
N ALA A 137 12.90 3.31 23.84
CA ALA A 137 12.02 4.38 23.35
C ALA A 137 11.12 3.93 22.21
N GLY A 138 9.81 4.10 22.40
CA GLY A 138 8.79 3.85 21.39
C GLY A 138 7.64 4.86 21.43
N SER A 139 7.09 5.14 22.61
CA SER A 139 6.01 6.12 22.79
C SER A 139 6.48 7.53 23.16
N ASP A 140 7.69 7.67 23.69
CA ASP A 140 8.28 8.93 24.20
C ASP A 140 8.81 9.81 23.07
#